data_AF-A0A940FHJ3-F1
#
_entry.id   AF-A0A940FHJ3-F1
#
_cell.length_a   1.000
_cell.length_b   1.000
_cell.length_c   1.000
_cell.angle_alpha   90.00
_cell.angle_beta   90.00
_cell.angle_gamma   90.00
#
_symmetry.space_group_name_H-M   'P 1'
#
loop_
_entity.id
_entity.type
_entity.pdbx_description
1 polymer ?
#
loop_
_entity_poly.entity_id
_entity_poly.type
_entity_poly.pdbx_seq_one_letter_code
_entity_poly.pdbx_strand_id
1 'polypeptide(L)'
;MAERRGHGHPEGEGEMTVREAGQKGGETVKEKYGPEFYSEIGQKGGEAVKEKYGPEHYSEIGHKGGQRVKDLIEKGEEAEGRGK
;
A
#
# COMPACT_ATOMS: atom_id res chain seq x y z
N MET A 1 -47.35 -25.50 0.80
CA MET A 1 -46.33 -25.66 1.87
C MET A 1 -44.98 -25.69 1.16
N ALA A 2 -44.14 -24.67 1.33
CA ALA A 2 -42.85 -24.57 0.64
C ALA A 2 -41.74 -24.75 1.67
N GLU A 3 -41.25 -25.98 1.81
CA GLU A 3 -40.08 -26.29 2.63
C GLU A 3 -38.82 -25.83 1.87
N ARG A 4 -38.43 -24.56 2.07
CA ARG A 4 -37.13 -24.08 1.62
C ARG A 4 -36.09 -24.73 2.53
N ARG A 5 -35.39 -25.73 2.00
CA ARG A 5 -34.19 -26.32 2.62
C ARG A 5 -33.29 -25.20 3.12
N GLY A 6 -33.05 -25.19 4.42
CA GLY A 6 -32.03 -24.35 5.02
C GLY A 6 -30.72 -24.61 4.32
N HIS A 7 -30.20 -23.60 3.62
CA HIS A 7 -28.78 -23.55 3.31
C HIS A 7 -28.07 -23.35 4.64
N GLY A 8 -27.70 -24.48 5.27
CA GLY A 8 -26.76 -24.50 6.38
C GLY A 8 -25.46 -23.90 5.90
N HIS A 9 -25.19 -22.67 6.32
CA HIS A 9 -23.87 -22.07 6.22
C HIS A 9 -22.98 -22.83 7.21
N PRO A 10 -21.89 -23.47 6.77
CA PRO A 10 -21.00 -24.17 7.69
C PRO A 10 -20.37 -23.15 8.65
N GLU A 11 -20.78 -23.24 9.90
CA GLU A 11 -20.16 -22.56 11.03
C GLU A 11 -18.72 -23.07 11.17
N GLY A 12 -17.74 -22.21 10.87
CA GLY A 12 -16.33 -22.62 10.92
C GLY A 12 -15.26 -21.58 10.55
N GLU A 13 -15.60 -20.39 10.06
CA GLU A 13 -14.63 -19.31 9.84
C GLU A 13 -15.30 -18.01 10.27
N GLY A 14 -14.83 -17.43 11.38
CA GLY A 14 -15.36 -16.16 11.90
C GLY A 14 -15.37 -15.09 10.80
N GLU A 15 -16.37 -14.21 10.83
CA GLU A 15 -16.55 -13.10 9.90
C GLU A 15 -15.20 -12.45 9.56
N MET A 16 -14.62 -12.84 8.42
CA MET A 16 -13.32 -12.33 8.00
C MET A 16 -13.48 -10.84 7.75
N THR A 17 -12.74 -10.03 8.50
CA THR A 17 -12.81 -8.58 8.30
C THR A 17 -12.25 -8.23 6.92
N VAL A 18 -12.71 -7.12 6.34
CA VAL A 18 -12.20 -6.63 5.03
C VAL A 18 -10.67 -6.48 5.04
N ARG A 19 -10.12 -6.13 6.22
CA ARG A 19 -8.68 -6.02 6.42
C ARG A 19 -7.96 -7.37 6.36
N GLU A 20 -8.51 -8.40 7.00
CA GLU A 20 -7.97 -9.77 6.96
C GLU A 20 -8.07 -10.37 5.56
N ALA A 21 -9.18 -10.13 4.85
CA ALA A 21 -9.33 -10.57 3.46
C ALA A 21 -8.28 -9.91 2.56
N GLY A 22 -8.01 -8.62 2.75
CA GLY A 22 -6.96 -7.90 2.02
C GLY A 22 -5.56 -8.43 2.31
N GLN A 23 -5.26 -8.71 3.58
CA GLN A 23 -3.97 -9.28 3.99
C GLN A 23 -3.78 -10.68 3.38
N LYS A 24 -4.75 -11.59 3.56
CA LYS A 24 -4.69 -12.96 3.05
C LYS A 24 -4.58 -13.00 1.52
N GLY A 25 -5.30 -12.11 0.83
CA GLY A 25 -5.17 -11.94 -0.62
C GLY A 25 -3.78 -11.48 -1.04
N GLY A 26 -3.19 -10.51 -0.33
CA GLY A 26 -1.82 -10.05 -0.56
C GLY A 26 -0.77 -11.14 -0.33
N GLU A 27 -0.91 -11.93 0.74
CA GLU A 27 -0.02 -13.05 1.05
C GLU A 27 -0.10 -14.15 -0.01
N THR A 28 -1.30 -14.46 -0.49
CA THR A 28 -1.51 -15.45 -1.56
C THR A 28 -0.85 -15.01 -2.87
N VAL A 29 -0.99 -13.74 -3.24
CA VAL A 29 -0.34 -13.17 -4.44
C VAL A 29 1.18 -13.21 -4.29
N LYS A 30 1.70 -12.87 -3.11
CA LYS A 30 3.13 -12.94 -2.81
C LYS A 30 3.68 -14.36 -2.89
N GLU A 31 2.95 -15.35 -2.38
CA GLU A 31 3.34 -16.76 -2.46
C GLU A 31 3.31 -17.28 -3.92
N LYS A 32 2.27 -16.90 -4.67
CA LYS A 32 2.06 -17.40 -6.04
C LYS A 32 3.01 -16.80 -7.07
N TYR A 33 3.30 -15.51 -6.96
CA TYR A 33 4.04 -14.77 -7.98
C TYR A 33 5.43 -14.31 -7.53
N GLY A 34 5.70 -14.34 -6.22
CA GLY A 34 7.00 -14.02 -5.67
C GLY A 34 7.43 -12.55 -5.81
N PRO A 35 8.69 -12.24 -5.46
CA PRO A 35 9.22 -10.88 -5.51
C PRO A 35 9.39 -10.33 -6.93
N GLU A 36 9.49 -11.19 -7.94
CA GLU A 36 9.66 -10.78 -9.35
C GLU A 36 8.42 -10.07 -9.88
N PHE A 37 7.22 -10.50 -9.46
CA PHE A 37 5.96 -9.85 -9.85
C PHE A 37 5.85 -8.42 -9.35
N TYR A 38 6.27 -8.16 -8.10
CA TYR A 38 6.31 -6.80 -7.55
C TYR A 38 7.36 -5.93 -8.24
N SER A 39 8.46 -6.53 -8.68
CA SER A 39 9.51 -5.86 -9.44
C SER A 39 9.01 -5.47 -10.83
N GLU A 40 8.32 -6.37 -11.54
CA GLU A 40 7.78 -6.12 -12.87
C GLU A 40 6.67 -5.06 -12.87
N ILE A 41 5.72 -5.13 -11.92
CA ILE A 41 4.66 -4.10 -11.80
C ILE A 41 5.24 -2.74 -11.37
N GLY A 42 6.29 -2.74 -10.53
CA GLY A 42 7.01 -1.52 -10.16
C GLY A 42 7.71 -0.89 -11.37
N GLN A 43 8.37 -1.70 -12.19
CA GLN A 43 9.01 -1.26 -13.42
C GLN A 43 8.00 -0.70 -14.42
N LYS A 44 6.92 -1.44 -14.72
CA LYS A 44 5.83 -0.98 -15.60
C LYS A 44 5.19 0.32 -15.10
N GLY A 45 4.98 0.45 -13.79
CA GLY A 45 4.46 1.67 -13.19
C GLY A 45 5.41 2.86 -13.36
N GLY A 46 6.70 2.65 -13.13
CA GLY A 46 7.73 3.67 -13.34
C GLY A 46 7.87 4.10 -14.80
N GLU A 47 7.79 3.14 -15.73
CA GLU A 47 7.81 3.42 -17.17
C GLU A 47 6.58 4.21 -17.62
N ALA A 48 5.38 3.84 -17.16
CA ALA A 48 4.15 4.59 -17.46
C ALA A 48 4.20 6.03 -16.93
N VAL A 49 4.74 6.24 -15.72
CA VAL A 49 4.93 7.57 -15.13
C VAL A 49 5.97 8.37 -15.93
N LYS A 50 7.07 7.72 -16.32
CA LYS A 50 8.13 8.33 -17.12
C LYS A 50 7.63 8.74 -18.50
N GLU A 51 6.82 7.92 -19.16
CA GLU A 51 6.20 8.23 -20.44
C GLU A 51 5.21 9.40 -20.32
N LYS A 52 4.38 9.41 -19.27
CA LYS A 52 3.32 10.39 -19.10
C LYS A 52 3.79 11.77 -18.64
N TYR A 53 4.78 11.83 -17.75
CA TYR A 53 5.21 13.08 -17.12
C TYR A 53 6.66 13.47 -17.41
N GLY A 54 7.43 12.60 -18.07
CA GLY A 54 8.82 12.88 -18.42
C GLY A 54 9.77 13.00 -17.22
N PRO A 55 11.02 13.41 -17.46
CA PRO A 55 12.07 13.50 -16.43
C PRO A 55 11.79 14.59 -15.37
N GLU A 56 11.00 15.61 -15.68
CA GLU A 56 10.70 16.71 -14.76
C GLU A 56 9.90 16.25 -13.54
N HIS A 57 9.07 15.21 -13.70
CA HIS A 57 8.28 14.63 -12.62
C HIS A 57 9.12 14.04 -11.50
N TYR A 58 10.21 13.35 -11.86
CA TYR A 58 11.13 12.77 -10.88
C TYR A 58 11.89 13.84 -10.12
N SER A 59 12.27 14.93 -10.80
CA SER A 59 12.88 16.10 -10.16
C SER A 59 11.92 16.78 -9.18
N GLU A 60 10.65 16.96 -9.56
CA GLU A 60 9.63 17.55 -8.67
C GLU A 60 9.36 16.68 -7.44
N ILE A 61 9.18 15.36 -7.63
CA ILE A 61 8.97 14.42 -6.53
C ILE A 61 10.19 14.39 -5.60
N GLY A 62 11.41 14.34 -6.16
CA GLY A 62 12.65 14.38 -5.39
C GLY A 62 12.77 15.67 -4.57
N HIS A 63 12.48 16.82 -5.19
CA HIS A 63 12.50 18.11 -4.52
C HIS A 63 11.45 18.19 -3.39
N LYS A 64 10.23 17.70 -3.63
CA LYS A 64 9.16 17.67 -2.63
C LYS A 64 9.47 16.70 -1.48
N GLY A 65 10.09 15.56 -1.78
CA GLY A 65 10.57 14.59 -0.79
C GLY A 65 11.67 15.18 0.10
N GLY A 66 12.66 15.85 -0.49
CA GLY A 66 13.72 16.54 0.25
C GLY A 66 13.20 17.66 1.15
N GLN A 67 12.24 18.46 0.65
CA GLN A 67 11.58 19.48 1.47
C GLN A 67 10.81 18.89 2.65
N ARG A 68 10.12 17.77 2.46
CA ARG A 68 9.45 17.05 3.55
C ARG A 68 10.43 16.58 4.62
N VAL A 69 11.59 16.05 4.23
CA VAL A 69 12.62 15.63 5.20
C VAL A 69 13.14 16.83 5.96
N LYS A 70 13.44 17.94 5.28
CA LYS A 70 13.88 19.18 5.91
C LYS A 70 12.86 19.72 6.93
N ASP A 71 11.59 19.78 6.54
CA ASP A 71 10.47 20.24 7.39
C ASP A 71 10.28 19.35 8.63
N LEU A 72 10.47 18.04 8.48
CA LEU A 72 10.43 17.08 9.60
C LEU A 72 11.61 17.24 10.56
N ILE A 73 12.81 17.53 10.04
CA ILE A 73 14.00 17.80 10.86
C ILE A 73 13.80 19.09 11.66
N GLU A 74 13.38 20.17 10.99
CA GLU A 74 13.11 21.47 11.64
C GLU A 74 12.04 21.35 12.74
N LYS A 75 10.93 20.67 12.45
CA LYS A 75 9.89 20.38 13.46
C LYS A 75 10.39 19.53 14.61
N GLY A 76 11.28 18.59 14.35
CA GLY A 76 11.95 17.79 15.38
C GLY A 76 12.78 18.67 16.31
N GLU A 77 13.64 19.52 15.74
CA GLU A 77 14.50 20.43 16.50
C GLU A 77 13.69 21.47 17.30
N GLU A 78 12.58 21.99 16.75
CA GLU A 78 11.67 22.88 17.48
C GLU A 78 10.94 22.16 18.63
N ALA A 79 10.57 20.90 18.44
CA ALA A 79 9.95 20.09 19.50
C ALA A 79 10.94 19.76 20.62
N GLU A 80 12.22 19.53 20.30
CA GLU A 80 13.27 19.27 21.29
C GLU A 80 13.74 20.56 21.98
N GLY A 81 13.75 21.70 21.28
CA GLY A 81 14.15 23.00 21.83
C GLY A 81 13.14 23.64 22.78
N ARG A 82 11.86 23.27 22.71
CA ARG A 82 10.79 23.76 23.62
C ARG A 82 10.69 23.00 24.94
N GLY A 83 11.55 22.00 25.16
CA GLY A 83 11.60 21.20 26.38
C GLY A 83 12.52 21.70 27.49
N LYS A 84 13.07 22.93 27.39
CA LYS A 84 14.04 23.46 28.37
C LYS A 84 13.56 24.72 29.09
#